data_AF-A0A7Z0PY06-F1
#
_entry.id   AF-A0A7Z0PY06-F1
#
_cell.length_a   1.000
_cell.length_b   1.000
_cell.length_c   1.000
_cell.angle_alpha   90.00
_cell.angle_beta   90.00
_cell.angle_gamma   90.00
#
_symmetry.space_group_name_H-M   'P 1'
#
loop_
_entity.id
_entity.type
_entity.pdbx_description
1 polymer ?
#
loop_
_entity_poly.entity_id
_entity_poly.type
_entity_poly.pdbx_seq_one_letter_code
_entity_poly.pdbx_strand_id
1 'polypeptide(L)'
;MAGSPYRYSFPFIDRWEKRLTRMILIGFGAGALLVLIALGVGASLDGRVPDDDPLWMWAWGLLIAGAVVAGGLGILVPLLLGCVMGGLSLHPKGWAPGLVLYLGVLAFAVGAALDDAYLGDLLDTWLAPAGLVALVVGTVWFRVLGRRRGVPLSGGRVHGTDDPA
;
A
#
# COMPACT_ATOMS: atom_id res chain seq x y z
N MET A 1 -26.85 -25.31 -7.84
CA MET A 1 -26.05 -24.28 -8.52
C MET A 1 -24.60 -24.65 -8.37
N ALA A 2 -23.92 -25.05 -9.45
CA ALA A 2 -22.51 -25.42 -9.40
C ALA A 2 -21.69 -24.17 -9.00
N GLY A 3 -21.22 -24.15 -7.74
CA GLY A 3 -20.43 -23.04 -7.22
C GLY A 3 -19.19 -22.85 -8.08
N SER A 4 -18.97 -21.63 -8.58
CA SER A 4 -17.78 -21.39 -9.40
C SER A 4 -16.53 -21.72 -8.57
N PRO A 5 -15.57 -22.49 -9.10
CA PRO A 5 -14.35 -22.91 -8.39
C PRO A 5 -13.33 -21.76 -8.26
N TYR A 6 -13.82 -20.52 -8.13
CA TYR A 6 -12.99 -19.33 -8.09
C TYR A 6 -12.82 -18.83 -6.65
N ARG A 7 -11.64 -19.10 -6.09
CA ARG A 7 -11.33 -18.88 -4.66
C ARG A 7 -11.30 -17.40 -4.24
N TYR A 8 -11.13 -16.49 -5.20
CA TYR A 8 -11.00 -15.04 -4.98
C TYR A 8 -12.27 -14.27 -5.42
N SER A 9 -13.45 -14.75 -5.05
CA SER A 9 -14.72 -14.10 -5.38
C SER A 9 -14.93 -12.78 -4.61
N PHE A 10 -15.85 -11.91 -5.05
CA PHE A 10 -16.17 -10.65 -4.37
C PHE A 10 -16.40 -10.77 -2.85
N PRO A 11 -17.11 -11.79 -2.32
CA PRO A 11 -17.25 -11.98 -0.88
C PRO A 11 -15.95 -12.29 -0.14
N PHE A 12 -14.96 -12.88 -0.83
CA PHE A 12 -13.62 -13.08 -0.29
C PHE A 12 -12.88 -11.72 -0.17
N ILE A 13 -13.02 -10.86 -1.17
CA ILE A 13 -12.41 -9.51 -1.17
C ILE A 13 -12.98 -8.67 -0.04
N ASP A 14 -14.31 -8.62 0.15
CA ASP A 14 -14.94 -7.82 1.20
C ASP A 14 -14.51 -8.24 2.62
N ARG A 15 -14.35 -9.55 2.85
CA ARG A 15 -13.77 -10.06 4.11
C ARG A 15 -12.30 -9.69 4.28
N TRP A 16 -11.56 -9.61 3.19
CA TRP A 16 -10.14 -9.24 3.19
C TRP A 16 -9.92 -7.73 3.32
N GLU A 17 -10.82 -6.91 2.79
CA GLU A 17 -10.79 -5.46 2.93
C GLU A 17 -10.78 -5.07 4.41
N LYS A 18 -11.70 -5.62 5.21
CA LYS A 18 -11.74 -5.41 6.66
C LYS A 18 -10.43 -5.82 7.36
N ARG A 19 -9.75 -6.86 6.86
CA ARG A 19 -8.46 -7.32 7.41
C ARG A 19 -7.32 -6.39 7.01
N LEU A 20 -7.28 -5.94 5.76
CA LEU A 20 -6.31 -4.96 5.27
C LEU A 20 -6.44 -3.63 6.02
N THR A 21 -7.65 -3.10 6.15
CA THR A 21 -7.89 -1.87 6.93
C THR A 21 -7.41 -2.02 8.36
N ARG A 22 -7.69 -3.17 9.00
CA ARG A 22 -7.21 -3.44 10.35
C ARG A 22 -5.68 -3.49 10.41
N MET A 23 -5.02 -4.14 9.46
CA MET A 23 -3.54 -4.19 9.38
C MET A 23 -2.96 -2.78 9.21
N ILE A 24 -3.55 -1.95 8.37
CA ILE A 24 -3.14 -0.56 8.16
C ILE A 24 -3.24 0.23 9.47
N LEU A 25 -4.40 0.17 10.14
CA LEU A 25 -4.63 0.89 11.39
C LEU A 25 -3.67 0.43 12.51
N ILE A 26 -3.41 -0.87 12.62
CA ILE A 26 -2.45 -1.41 13.60
C ILE A 26 -1.03 -0.95 13.28
N GLY A 27 -0.58 -1.08 12.03
CA GLY A 27 0.77 -0.69 11.64
C GLY A 27 1.00 0.81 11.78
N PHE A 28 0.04 1.63 11.35
CA PHE A 28 0.09 3.08 11.54
C PHE A 28 0.07 3.46 13.02
N GLY A 29 -0.82 2.86 13.82
CA GLY A 29 -0.90 3.14 15.26
C GLY A 29 0.37 2.76 16.01
N ALA A 30 0.94 1.58 15.71
CA ALA A 30 2.20 1.14 16.30
C ALA A 30 3.37 2.04 15.89
N GLY A 31 3.45 2.42 14.61
CA GLY A 31 4.48 3.33 14.12
C GLY A 31 4.37 4.73 14.74
N ALA A 32 3.16 5.28 14.83
CA ALA A 32 2.91 6.57 15.50
C ALA A 32 3.32 6.53 16.98
N LEU A 33 3.00 5.45 17.69
CA LEU A 33 3.42 5.27 19.09
C LEU A 33 4.95 5.25 19.22
N LEU A 34 5.66 4.54 18.34
CA LEU A 34 7.12 4.51 18.33
C LEU A 34 7.72 5.90 18.07
N VAL A 35 7.15 6.68 17.15
CA VAL A 35 7.58 8.06 16.89
C VAL A 35 7.34 8.94 18.11
N LEU A 36 6.19 8.83 18.79
CA LEU A 36 5.91 9.60 20.00
C LEU A 36 6.87 9.25 21.14
N ILE A 37 7.19 7.96 21.32
CA ILE A 37 8.20 7.52 22.30
C ILE A 37 9.57 8.09 21.95
N ALA A 38 9.98 8.01 20.67
CA ALA A 38 11.25 8.55 20.20
C ALA A 38 11.37 10.06 20.45
N LEU A 39 10.30 10.82 20.17
CA LEU A 39 10.24 12.25 20.45
C LEU A 39 10.31 12.55 21.96
N GLY A 40 9.62 11.76 22.78
CA GLY A 40 9.70 11.88 24.24
C GLY A 40 11.11 11.60 24.78
N VAL A 41 11.78 10.58 24.25
CA VAL A 41 13.19 10.27 24.58
C VAL A 41 14.09 11.41 24.12
N GLY A 42 13.98 11.86 22.86
CA GLY A 42 14.75 12.99 22.33
C GLY A 42 14.59 14.25 23.17
N ALA A 43 13.36 14.66 23.48
CA ALA A 43 13.08 15.83 24.31
C ALA A 43 13.64 15.72 25.75
N SER A 44 13.77 14.50 26.28
CA SER A 44 14.34 14.28 27.61
C SER A 44 15.87 14.30 27.65
N LEU A 45 16.51 14.09 26.50
CA LEU A 45 17.96 14.11 26.30
C LEU A 45 18.46 15.48 25.81
N ASP A 46 17.58 16.27 25.20
CA ASP A 46 17.88 17.59 24.64
C ASP A 46 18.55 18.51 25.68
N GLY A 47 19.73 19.02 25.34
CA GLY A 47 20.59 19.85 26.21
C GLY A 47 21.20 19.16 27.44
N ARG A 48 20.92 17.87 27.69
CA ARG A 48 21.48 17.11 28.84
C ARG A 48 22.66 16.22 28.47
N VAL A 49 22.71 15.78 27.22
CA VAL A 49 23.67 14.77 26.76
C VAL A 49 24.34 15.27 25.48
N PRO A 50 25.67 15.10 25.32
CA PRO A 50 26.37 15.45 24.08
C PRO A 50 25.78 14.73 22.86
N ASP A 51 25.79 15.37 21.70
CA ASP A 51 25.18 14.83 20.46
C ASP A 51 25.81 13.50 20.01
N ASP A 52 27.07 13.26 20.36
CA ASP A 52 27.82 12.06 20.01
C ASP A 52 27.53 10.86 20.93
N ASP A 53 26.67 11.03 21.93
CA ASP A 53 26.37 9.99 22.92
C ASP A 53 25.51 8.87 22.30
N PRO A 54 25.83 7.58 22.55
CA PRO A 54 25.04 6.45 22.08
C PRO A 54 23.55 6.49 22.49
N LEU A 55 23.17 7.26 23.52
CA LEU A 55 21.78 7.48 23.88
C LEU A 55 20.98 8.23 22.79
N TRP A 56 21.61 9.15 22.08
CA TRP A 56 20.99 9.84 20.95
C TRP A 56 20.69 8.86 19.81
N MET A 57 21.55 7.86 19.61
CA MET A 57 21.35 6.81 18.59
C MET A 57 20.10 5.95 18.86
N TRP A 58 19.69 5.79 20.12
CA TRP A 58 18.44 5.10 20.47
C TRP A 58 17.20 5.92 20.09
N ALA A 59 17.21 7.24 20.32
CA ALA A 59 16.12 8.12 19.93
C ALA A 59 15.92 8.11 18.40
N TRP A 60 17.02 8.23 17.65
CA TRP A 60 17.01 8.10 16.19
C TRP A 60 16.57 6.72 15.71
N GLY A 61 17.08 5.65 16.34
CA GLY A 61 16.69 4.28 16.01
C GLY A 61 15.19 4.03 16.18
N LEU A 62 14.58 4.54 17.25
CA LEU A 62 13.13 4.44 17.48
C LEU A 62 12.32 5.28 16.48
N LEU A 63 12.80 6.46 16.11
CA LEU A 63 12.17 7.32 15.09
C LEU A 63 12.16 6.65 13.71
N ILE A 64 13.30 6.11 13.30
CA ILE A 64 13.45 5.35 12.04
C ILE A 64 12.59 4.09 12.08
N ALA A 65 12.61 3.34 13.18
CA ALA A 65 11.77 2.16 13.35
C ALA A 65 10.28 2.52 13.26
N GLY A 66 9.85 3.61 13.90
CA GLY A 66 8.47 4.11 13.81
C GLY A 66 8.06 4.47 12.38
N ALA A 67 8.93 5.17 11.64
CA ALA A 67 8.70 5.50 10.24
C ALA A 67 8.64 4.26 9.33
N VAL A 68 9.54 3.28 9.54
CA VAL A 68 9.55 2.01 8.79
C VAL A 68 8.32 1.15 9.11
N VAL A 69 7.89 1.11 10.37
CA VAL A 69 6.70 0.36 10.78
C VAL A 69 5.43 1.02 10.24
N ALA A 70 5.29 2.34 10.37
CA ALA A 70 4.14 3.07 9.83
C ALA A 70 4.08 3.00 8.30
N GLY A 71 5.20 3.30 7.62
CA GLY A 71 5.28 3.33 6.16
C GLY A 71 5.33 1.93 5.54
N GLY A 72 6.33 1.13 5.90
CA GLY A 72 6.56 -0.20 5.33
C GLY A 72 5.47 -1.22 5.71
N LEU A 73 5.32 -1.50 7.01
CA LEU A 73 4.38 -2.52 7.49
C LEU A 73 2.94 -2.03 7.53
N GLY A 74 2.72 -0.75 7.84
CA GLY A 74 1.38 -0.17 7.96
C GLY A 74 0.76 0.23 6.62
N ILE A 75 1.56 0.61 5.61
CA ILE A 75 1.01 1.15 4.35
C ILE A 75 1.44 0.31 3.16
N LEU A 76 2.74 0.08 2.96
CA LEU A 76 3.26 -0.56 1.75
C LEU A 76 2.87 -2.04 1.63
N VAL A 77 2.98 -2.82 2.71
CA VAL A 77 2.62 -4.25 2.68
C VAL A 77 1.11 -4.46 2.44
N PRO A 78 0.21 -3.78 3.16
CA PRO A 78 -1.23 -3.85 2.86
C PRO A 78 -1.57 -3.36 1.45
N LEU A 79 -0.89 -2.33 0.94
CA LEU A 79 -1.08 -1.84 -0.42
C LEU A 79 -0.69 -2.90 -1.47
N LEU A 80 0.48 -3.53 -1.33
CA LEU A 80 0.91 -4.64 -2.19
C LEU A 80 -0.13 -5.78 -2.20
N LEU A 81 -0.56 -6.18 -1.00
CA LEU A 81 -1.57 -7.23 -0.84
C LEU A 81 -2.89 -6.83 -1.50
N GLY A 82 -3.34 -5.58 -1.35
CA GLY A 82 -4.53 -5.04 -2.00
C GLY A 82 -4.43 -5.07 -3.52
N CYS A 83 -3.32 -4.60 -4.10
CA CYS A 83 -3.11 -4.62 -5.54
C CYS A 83 -3.07 -6.04 -6.12
N VAL A 84 -2.35 -6.96 -5.46
CA VAL A 84 -2.25 -8.36 -5.88
C VAL A 84 -3.60 -9.09 -5.74
N MET A 85 -4.31 -8.90 -4.63
CA MET A 85 -5.61 -9.53 -4.40
C MET A 85 -6.70 -8.97 -5.32
N GLY A 86 -6.74 -7.66 -5.55
CA GLY A 86 -7.65 -7.04 -6.52
C GLY A 86 -7.43 -7.57 -7.93
N GLY A 87 -6.19 -7.97 -8.25
CA GLY A 87 -5.95 -8.66 -9.50
C GLY A 87 -6.31 -10.14 -9.51
N LEU A 88 -5.97 -10.84 -8.43
CA LEU A 88 -6.37 -12.23 -8.23
C LEU A 88 -7.89 -12.40 -8.14
N SER A 89 -8.67 -11.37 -7.85
CA SER A 89 -10.13 -11.47 -7.94
C SER A 89 -10.70 -11.46 -9.36
N LEU A 90 -9.92 -10.98 -10.32
CA LEU A 90 -10.32 -10.93 -11.72
C LEU A 90 -9.79 -12.13 -12.52
N HIS A 91 -8.58 -12.60 -12.20
CA HIS A 91 -7.97 -13.73 -12.89
C HIS A 91 -6.90 -14.45 -12.04
N PRO A 92 -6.66 -15.77 -12.21
CA PRO A 92 -5.59 -16.49 -11.49
C PRO A 92 -4.17 -15.94 -11.73
N LYS A 93 -3.95 -15.34 -12.92
CA LYS A 93 -2.71 -14.62 -13.27
C LYS A 93 -2.79 -13.10 -13.03
N GLY A 94 -3.85 -12.62 -12.37
CA GLY A 94 -4.08 -11.20 -12.11
C GLY A 94 -3.13 -10.61 -11.06
N TRP A 95 -2.35 -11.45 -10.36
CA TRP A 95 -1.27 -10.98 -9.50
C TRP A 95 -0.22 -10.16 -10.26
N ALA A 96 0.03 -10.48 -11.54
CA ALA A 96 1.03 -9.79 -12.36
C ALA A 96 0.65 -8.32 -12.65
N PRO A 97 -0.55 -8.02 -13.20
CA PRO A 97 -0.97 -6.62 -13.33
C PRO A 97 -1.14 -5.92 -11.97
N GLY A 98 -1.46 -6.66 -10.90
CA GLY A 98 -1.49 -6.12 -9.53
C GLY A 98 -0.11 -5.68 -9.04
N LEU A 99 0.92 -6.48 -9.29
CA LEU A 99 2.31 -6.14 -8.99
C LEU A 99 2.77 -4.92 -9.80
N VAL A 100 2.41 -4.86 -11.08
CA VAL A 100 2.73 -3.71 -11.95
C VAL A 100 2.08 -2.42 -11.42
N LEU A 101 0.83 -2.48 -10.96
CA LEU A 101 0.19 -1.34 -10.30
C LEU A 101 0.93 -0.93 -9.03
N TYR A 102 1.27 -1.88 -8.16
CA TYR A 102 2.00 -1.58 -6.92
C TYR A 102 3.36 -0.92 -7.20
N LEU A 103 4.14 -1.45 -8.14
CA LEU A 103 5.41 -0.87 -8.56
C LEU A 103 5.22 0.52 -9.19
N GLY A 104 4.15 0.72 -9.97
CA GLY A 104 3.80 2.02 -10.51
C GLY A 104 3.48 3.06 -9.43
N VAL A 105 2.72 2.68 -8.39
CA VAL A 105 2.44 3.55 -7.23
C VAL A 105 3.74 3.90 -6.51
N LEU A 106 4.61 2.93 -6.27
CA LEU A 106 5.90 3.16 -5.62
C LEU A 106 6.79 4.10 -6.44
N ALA A 107 6.99 3.80 -7.73
CA ALA A 107 7.83 4.61 -8.60
C ALA A 107 7.30 6.05 -8.74
N PHE A 108 5.98 6.22 -8.82
CA PHE A 108 5.36 7.54 -8.84
C PHE A 108 5.54 8.28 -7.51
N ALA A 109 5.22 7.64 -6.39
CA ALA A 109 5.33 8.26 -5.06
C ALA A 109 6.78 8.62 -4.71
N VAL A 110 7.73 7.74 -5.03
CA VAL A 110 9.16 8.00 -4.83
C VAL A 110 9.64 9.11 -5.77
N GLY A 111 9.28 9.05 -7.05
CA GLY A 111 9.66 10.08 -8.02
C GLY A 111 9.11 11.47 -7.65
N ALA A 112 7.86 11.55 -7.22
CA ALA A 112 7.23 12.81 -6.80
C ALA A 112 7.79 13.36 -5.48
N ALA A 113 8.29 12.50 -4.58
CA ALA A 113 8.91 12.92 -3.32
C ALA A 113 10.38 13.35 -3.49
N LEU A 114 11.07 12.86 -4.52
CA LEU A 114 12.48 13.16 -4.79
C LEU A 114 12.69 14.45 -5.60
N ASP A 115 11.64 14.97 -6.24
CA ASP A 115 11.69 16.19 -7.06
C ASP A 115 12.19 17.42 -6.27
N ASP A 116 12.12 17.40 -4.92
CA ASP A 116 12.49 18.52 -4.05
C ASP A 116 13.84 18.39 -3.32
N ALA A 117 14.59 17.26 -3.38
CA ALA A 117 15.80 17.11 -2.54
C ALA A 117 16.94 16.25 -3.11
N TYR A 118 18.07 16.91 -3.45
CA TYR A 118 19.49 16.48 -3.47
C TYR A 118 19.91 15.14 -4.13
N LEU A 119 18.97 14.31 -4.58
CA LEU A 119 19.15 13.02 -5.27
C LEU A 119 18.63 13.04 -6.72
N GLY A 120 18.17 14.20 -7.19
CA GLY A 120 17.54 14.41 -8.50
C GLY A 120 18.44 14.09 -9.70
N ASP A 121 19.77 14.19 -9.56
CA ASP A 121 20.71 13.92 -10.65
C ASP A 121 20.98 12.42 -10.89
N LEU A 122 20.68 11.53 -9.94
CA LEU A 122 20.90 10.08 -10.09
C LEU A 122 19.60 9.32 -10.44
N LEU A 123 18.47 9.86 -9.99
CA LEU A 123 17.11 9.41 -10.28
C LEU A 123 16.41 10.50 -11.10
N ASP A 124 17.01 10.81 -12.25
CA ASP A 124 16.52 11.80 -13.21
C ASP A 124 15.00 11.75 -13.35
N THR A 125 14.39 12.90 -13.60
CA THR A 125 12.98 13.28 -13.91
C THR A 125 12.03 12.27 -14.60
N TRP A 126 12.48 11.06 -14.95
CA TRP A 126 11.76 9.98 -15.60
C TRP A 126 11.06 9.01 -14.63
N LEU A 127 11.43 8.93 -13.34
CA LEU A 127 10.87 7.92 -12.43
C LEU A 127 9.37 8.12 -12.16
N ALA A 128 8.94 9.36 -11.90
CA ALA A 128 7.52 9.68 -11.74
C ALA A 128 6.72 9.43 -13.04
N PRO A 129 7.17 9.88 -14.23
CA PRO A 129 6.57 9.51 -15.50
C PRO A 129 6.51 7.99 -15.74
N ALA A 130 7.57 7.25 -15.43
CA ALA A 130 7.61 5.80 -15.56
C ALA A 130 6.61 5.11 -14.62
N GLY A 131 6.49 5.59 -13.38
CA GLY A 131 5.47 5.17 -12.44
C GLY A 131 4.06 5.41 -12.98
N LEU A 132 3.79 6.58 -13.55
CA LEU A 132 2.52 6.90 -14.19
C LEU A 132 2.22 5.98 -15.38
N VAL A 133 3.21 5.71 -16.24
CA VAL A 133 3.06 4.77 -17.36
C VAL A 133 2.76 3.36 -16.83
N ALA A 134 3.46 2.89 -15.80
CA ALA A 134 3.19 1.60 -15.18
C ALA A 134 1.77 1.52 -14.59
N LEU A 135 1.26 2.61 -13.99
CA LEU A 135 -0.12 2.69 -13.51
C LEU A 135 -1.12 2.56 -14.67
N VAL A 136 -0.91 3.30 -15.77
CA VAL A 136 -1.76 3.23 -16.96
C VAL A 136 -1.74 1.81 -17.55
N VAL A 137 -0.54 1.24 -17.74
CA VAL A 137 -0.35 -0.11 -18.27
C VAL A 137 -1.01 -1.16 -17.39
N GLY A 138 -0.79 -1.12 -16.07
CA GLY A 138 -1.44 -2.03 -15.12
C GLY A 138 -2.96 -1.94 -15.17
N THR A 139 -3.51 -0.73 -15.22
CA THR A 139 -4.96 -0.50 -15.31
C THR A 139 -5.57 -1.00 -16.62
N VAL A 140 -4.91 -0.74 -17.74
CA VAL A 140 -5.32 -1.24 -19.07
C VAL A 140 -5.26 -2.76 -19.10
N TRP A 141 -4.18 -3.35 -18.58
CA TRP A 141 -4.03 -4.80 -18.48
C TRP A 141 -5.17 -5.41 -17.67
N PHE A 142 -5.55 -4.81 -16.54
CA PHE A 142 -6.71 -5.23 -15.76
C PHE A 142 -8.01 -5.22 -16.56
N ARG A 143 -8.28 -4.13 -17.29
CA ARG A 143 -9.47 -4.04 -18.15
C ARG A 143 -9.47 -5.07 -19.27
N VAL A 144 -8.33 -5.35 -19.88
CA VAL A 144 -8.20 -6.36 -20.94
C VAL A 144 -8.44 -7.76 -20.37
N LEU A 145 -7.85 -8.07 -19.21
CA LEU A 145 -8.03 -9.35 -18.53
C LEU A 145 -9.49 -9.57 -18.12
N GLY A 146 -10.14 -8.55 -17.57
CA GLY A 146 -11.56 -8.60 -17.18
C GLY A 146 -12.49 -8.79 -18.38
N ARG A 147 -12.29 -8.04 -19.47
CA ARG A 147 -13.09 -8.15 -20.71
C ARG A 147 -12.98 -9.53 -21.35
N ARG A 148 -11.77 -10.12 -21.42
CA ARG A 148 -11.55 -11.45 -22.03
C ARG A 148 -12.28 -12.60 -21.32
N ARG A 149 -12.72 -12.41 -20.07
CA ARG A 149 -13.35 -13.44 -19.25
C ARG A 149 -14.82 -13.17 -18.93
N GLY A 150 -15.39 -12.08 -19.45
CA GLY A 150 -16.78 -11.70 -19.16
C GLY A 150 -17.03 -11.35 -17.70
N VAL A 151 -15.99 -10.95 -16.95
CA VAL A 151 -16.16 -10.50 -15.56
C VAL A 151 -16.78 -9.09 -15.62
N PRO A 152 -17.96 -8.86 -15.02
CA PRO A 152 -18.55 -7.53 -15.00
C PRO A 152 -17.62 -6.60 -14.22
N LEU A 153 -17.00 -5.65 -14.93
CA LEU A 153 -16.14 -4.60 -14.36
C LEU A 153 -16.93 -3.57 -13.55
N SER A 154 -18.26 -3.67 -13.57
CA SER A 154 -19.21 -2.97 -12.71
C SER A 154 -19.95 -3.99 -11.83
N GLY A 155 -19.37 -4.29 -10.67
CA GLY A 155 -20.13 -4.89 -9.57
C GLY A 155 -21.05 -3.83 -8.99
N GLY A 156 -22.17 -3.54 -9.66
CA GLY A 156 -23.25 -2.81 -9.04
C GLY A 156 -23.60 -3.53 -7.75
N ARG A 157 -23.57 -2.81 -6.62
CA ARG A 157 -24.24 -3.28 -5.40
C ARG A 157 -25.66 -3.61 -5.83
N VAL A 158 -26.00 -4.89 -5.90
CA VAL A 158 -27.39 -5.31 -5.94
C VAL A 158 -27.90 -4.96 -4.54
N HIS A 159 -28.41 -3.73 -4.42
CA HIS A 159 -29.26 -3.35 -3.31
C HIS A 159 -30.44 -4.32 -3.40
N GLY A 160 -30.54 -5.22 -2.42
CA GLY A 160 -31.67 -6.11 -2.27
C GLY A 160 -32.93 -5.25 -2.25
N THR A 161 -33.65 -5.28 -3.34
CA THR A 161 -35.01 -4.76 -3.49
C THR A 161 -35.84 -5.89 -4.03
N ASP A 162 -35.86 -6.99 -3.28
CA ASP A 162 -36.88 -8.02 -3.43
C ASP A 162 -37.58 -8.14 -2.07
N ASP A 163 -38.45 -7.16 -1.81
CA ASP A 163 -39.72 -7.46 -1.16
C ASP A 163 -40.68 -7.74 -2.32
N PRO A 164 -41.21 -8.98 -2.43
CA PRO A 164 -42.61 -9.13 -2.04
C PRO A 164 -42.96 -10.51 -1.47
N ALA A 165 -43.63 -10.53 -0.32
CA ALA A 165 -44.80 -11.39 -0.07
C ALA A 165 -45.65 -10.82 1.08
#